data_AF-A0AAF0PEI3-F1
#
_entry.id   AF-A0AAF0PEI3-F1
#
_cell.length_a   1.000
_cell.length_b   1.000
_cell.length_c   1.000
_cell.angle_alpha   90.00
_cell.angle_beta   90.00
_cell.angle_gamma   90.00
#
_symmetry.space_group_name_H-M   'P 1'
#
loop_
_entity.id
_entity.type
_entity.pdbx_description
1 polymer ?
#
loop_
_entity_poly.entity_id
_entity_poly.type
_entity_poly.pdbx_seq_one_letter_code
_entity_poly.pdbx_strand_id
1 'polypeptide(L)'
;MQRKTDHTDRTVVCHVRAPLLLEPIDEQIETLQACEDEGAIDDLLLRSWPKEVALSEESPHQEVLENYERFEQWADRRGVSVRPPFRERETTSQITGETRERLVTPLLCLEIYEDDDLVGVFPHTDERTEETYTTDEAIATLRTGAVPTPLEPVDAGAATDADGAPDGTISDPCPDCGGELIDGQGLFACGDCGWVGQVTDSGRYVAQVTASKTTAEGQTPPQS
;
A
#
# COMPACT_ATOMS: atom_id res chain seq x y z
N MET A 1 -19.11 24.59 -23.69
CA MET A 1 -18.64 24.43 -22.30
C MET A 1 -18.14 23.00 -22.17
N GLN A 2 -16.89 22.73 -22.57
CA GLN A 2 -16.28 21.44 -22.28
C GLN A 2 -15.93 21.44 -20.79
N ARG A 3 -16.43 20.43 -20.07
CA ARG A 3 -15.91 20.06 -18.76
C ARG A 3 -14.44 19.70 -19.04
N LYS A 4 -13.49 20.53 -18.60
CA LYS A 4 -12.10 20.08 -18.45
C LYS A 4 -12.22 18.91 -17.48
N THR A 5 -12.11 17.69 -17.99
CA THR A 5 -11.75 16.56 -17.17
C THR A 5 -10.44 16.99 -16.50
N ASP A 6 -10.39 16.97 -15.17
CA ASP A 6 -9.10 16.95 -14.48
C ASP A 6 -8.37 15.72 -15.05
N HIS A 7 -7.44 15.98 -15.96
CA HIS A 7 -6.58 14.96 -16.53
C HIS A 7 -5.34 15.00 -15.67
N THR A 8 -5.21 14.01 -14.81
CA THR A 8 -4.01 13.76 -14.02
C THR A 8 -2.94 13.25 -14.98
N ASP A 9 -1.79 13.91 -14.97
CA ASP A 9 -0.67 13.61 -15.85
C ASP A 9 -0.02 12.29 -15.43
N ARG A 10 0.02 11.30 -16.32
CA ARG A 10 0.46 9.95 -16.01
C ARG A 10 1.77 9.60 -16.70
N THR A 11 2.84 9.56 -15.90
CA THR A 11 4.16 9.12 -16.35
C THR A 11 4.43 7.68 -15.92
N VAL A 12 4.95 6.86 -16.84
CA VAL A 12 5.45 5.51 -16.55
C VAL A 12 6.96 5.47 -16.73
N VAL A 13 7.68 5.04 -15.70
CA VAL A 13 9.12 4.73 -15.78
C VAL A 13 9.29 3.23 -15.86
N CYS A 14 9.99 2.74 -16.89
CA CYS A 14 10.22 1.33 -17.12
C CYS A 14 11.71 1.01 -17.05
N HIS A 15 12.10 0.24 -16.04
CA HIS A 15 13.48 -0.22 -15.80
C HIS A 15 13.69 -1.60 -16.39
N VAL A 16 14.72 -1.74 -17.22
CA VAL A 16 15.04 -2.98 -17.95
C VAL A 16 16.48 -3.40 -17.68
N ARG A 17 16.73 -4.69 -17.46
CA ARG A 17 18.11 -5.20 -17.38
C ARG A 17 18.80 -5.18 -18.75
N ALA A 18 19.94 -4.48 -18.85
CA ALA A 18 20.70 -4.38 -20.09
C ALA A 18 21.70 -5.56 -20.31
N PRO A 19 21.91 -6.02 -21.57
CA PRO A 19 20.95 -6.14 -22.66
C PRO A 19 20.48 -7.60 -22.75
N LEU A 20 19.35 -7.91 -22.12
CA LEU A 20 18.60 -9.12 -22.43
C LEU A 20 17.39 -8.70 -23.27
N LEU A 21 17.58 -8.67 -24.59
CA LEU A 21 16.47 -8.65 -25.55
C LEU A 21 15.80 -10.03 -25.49
N LEU A 22 14.90 -10.18 -24.53
CA LEU A 22 14.01 -11.33 -24.46
C LEU A 22 12.72 -10.88 -25.13
N GLU A 23 12.20 -11.68 -26.08
CA GLU A 23 10.97 -11.35 -26.82
C GLU A 23 9.82 -10.86 -25.91
N PRO A 24 9.55 -11.44 -24.72
CA PRO A 24 8.49 -10.93 -23.85
C PRO A 24 8.73 -9.52 -23.28
N ILE A 25 9.99 -9.11 -23.13
CA ILE A 25 10.35 -7.77 -22.64
C ILE A 25 10.15 -6.75 -23.76
N ASP A 26 10.56 -7.10 -24.98
CA ASP A 26 10.39 -6.26 -26.15
C ASP A 26 8.89 -6.00 -26.40
N GLU A 27 8.05 -7.04 -26.34
CA GLU A 27 6.59 -6.91 -26.47
C GLU A 27 5.96 -6.01 -25.39
N GLN A 28 6.43 -6.10 -24.14
CA GLN A 28 5.96 -5.24 -23.04
C GLN A 28 6.34 -3.77 -23.27
N ILE A 29 7.55 -3.50 -23.76
CA ILE A 29 8.02 -2.15 -24.09
C ILE A 29 7.23 -1.58 -25.27
N GLU A 30 7.04 -2.35 -26.34
CA GLU A 30 6.23 -1.95 -27.50
C GLU A 30 4.78 -1.63 -27.09
N THR A 31 4.23 -2.43 -26.16
CA THR A 31 2.89 -2.19 -25.63
C THR A 31 2.81 -0.90 -24.81
N LEU A 32 3.82 -0.59 -23.99
CA LEU A 32 3.89 0.68 -23.25
C LEU A 32 4.02 1.87 -24.20
N GLN A 33 4.80 1.75 -25.28
CA GLN A 33 4.91 2.79 -26.31
C GLN A 33 3.56 3.03 -27.00
N ALA A 34 2.82 1.96 -27.32
CA ALA A 34 1.47 2.10 -27.85
C ALA A 34 0.52 2.79 -26.87
N CYS A 35 0.67 2.56 -25.55
CA CYS A 35 -0.14 3.27 -24.55
C CYS A 35 0.14 4.78 -24.56
N GLU A 36 1.40 5.19 -24.75
CA GLU A 36 1.78 6.61 -24.89
C GLU A 36 1.22 7.21 -26.18
N ASP A 37 1.41 6.53 -27.32
CA ASP A 37 0.91 6.96 -28.63
C ASP A 37 -0.63 7.11 -28.67
N GLU A 38 -1.34 6.25 -27.94
CA GLU A 38 -2.80 6.26 -27.83
C GLU A 38 -3.33 7.22 -26.75
N GLY A 39 -2.45 7.83 -25.94
CA GLY A 39 -2.80 8.76 -24.87
C GLY A 39 -3.40 8.08 -23.62
N ALA A 40 -3.13 6.79 -23.42
CA ALA A 40 -3.49 6.08 -22.20
C ALA A 40 -2.50 6.33 -21.04
N ILE A 41 -1.27 6.72 -21.39
CA ILE A 41 -0.28 7.35 -20.52
C ILE A 41 0.22 8.61 -21.23
N ASP A 42 0.68 9.60 -20.48
CA ASP A 42 1.14 10.88 -21.03
C ASP A 42 2.63 10.82 -21.41
N ASP A 43 3.44 10.12 -20.61
CA ASP A 43 4.89 9.99 -20.84
C ASP A 43 5.42 8.59 -20.48
N LEU A 44 6.34 8.06 -21.29
CA LEU A 44 7.09 6.83 -21.06
C LEU A 44 8.61 7.10 -20.97
N LEU A 45 9.21 6.73 -19.83
CA LEU A 45 10.65 6.84 -19.60
C LEU A 45 11.31 5.46 -19.48
N LEU A 46 12.11 5.08 -20.50
CA LEU A 46 12.91 3.86 -20.46
C LEU A 46 14.24 4.08 -19.74
N ARG A 47 14.56 3.19 -18.80
CA ARG A 47 15.81 3.19 -18.03
C ARG A 47 16.41 1.80 -18.00
N SER A 48 17.72 1.72 -17.92
CA SER A 48 18.42 0.45 -17.74
C SER A 48 19.04 0.35 -16.36
N TRP A 49 19.09 -0.88 -15.85
CA TRP A 49 19.76 -1.19 -14.59
C TRP A 49 20.58 -2.49 -14.68
N PRO A 50 21.64 -2.64 -13.88
CA PRO A 50 22.40 -3.87 -13.80
C PRO A 50 21.57 -5.00 -13.17
N LYS A 51 22.00 -6.24 -13.41
CA LYS A 51 21.40 -7.42 -12.81
C LYS A 51 21.51 -7.39 -11.28
N GLU A 52 22.69 -7.03 -10.77
CA GLU A 52 23.01 -7.05 -9.35
C GLU A 52 23.81 -5.79 -8.99
N VAL A 53 23.50 -5.20 -7.84
CA VAL A 53 24.14 -3.99 -7.32
C VAL A 53 24.73 -4.28 -5.95
N ALA A 54 25.87 -3.66 -5.60
CA ALA A 54 26.40 -3.72 -4.24
C ALA A 54 25.48 -2.96 -3.28
N LEU A 55 25.07 -3.56 -2.16
CA LEU A 55 24.42 -2.82 -1.08
C LEU A 55 25.50 -2.12 -0.25
N SER A 56 25.98 -0.98 -0.75
CA SER A 56 27.08 -0.21 -0.16
C SER A 56 27.06 1.22 -0.69
N GLU A 57 27.43 2.17 0.17
CA GLU A 57 27.61 3.60 -0.18
C GLU A 57 28.69 3.83 -1.26
N GLU A 58 29.59 2.86 -1.47
CA GLU A 58 30.63 2.92 -2.51
C GLU A 58 30.17 2.29 -3.84
N SER A 59 28.91 1.84 -3.93
CA SER A 59 28.36 1.27 -5.17
C SER A 59 28.38 2.31 -6.30
N PRO A 60 28.82 1.95 -7.52
CA PRO A 60 28.75 2.84 -8.68
C PRO A 60 27.32 3.01 -9.22
N HIS A 61 26.34 2.32 -8.64
CA HIS A 61 24.93 2.34 -9.04
C HIS A 61 24.04 2.84 -7.90
N GLN A 62 24.41 3.97 -7.30
CA GLN A 62 23.64 4.58 -6.20
C GLN A 62 22.20 4.87 -6.62
N GLU A 63 21.99 5.27 -7.88
CA GLU A 63 20.66 5.56 -8.42
C GLU A 63 19.70 4.37 -8.34
N VAL A 64 20.21 3.13 -8.42
CA VAL A 64 19.39 1.92 -8.29
C VAL A 64 19.02 1.66 -6.84
N LEU A 65 19.93 1.96 -5.91
CA LEU A 65 19.68 1.81 -4.48
C LEU A 65 18.67 2.86 -3.99
N GLU A 66 18.83 4.12 -4.41
CA GLU A 66 17.89 5.20 -4.12
C GLU A 66 16.47 4.87 -4.64
N ASN A 67 16.37 4.35 -5.87
CA ASN A 67 15.09 3.88 -6.41
C ASN A 67 14.52 2.73 -5.59
N TYR A 68 15.35 1.75 -5.24
CA TYR A 68 14.93 0.60 -4.43
C TYR A 68 14.41 1.02 -3.05
N GLU A 69 15.11 1.91 -2.35
CA GLU A 69 14.67 2.47 -1.07
C GLU A 69 13.34 3.22 -1.19
N ARG A 70 13.14 3.98 -2.28
CA ARG A 70 11.88 4.64 -2.57
C ARG A 70 10.75 3.65 -2.81
N PHE A 71 11.03 2.53 -3.46
CA PHE A 71 10.05 1.48 -3.72
C PHE A 71 9.63 0.75 -2.45
N GLU A 72 10.56 0.42 -1.56
CA GLU A 72 10.26 -0.17 -0.25
C GLU A 72 9.38 0.80 0.56
N GLN A 73 9.71 2.09 0.62
CA GLN A 73 8.87 3.10 1.30
C GLN A 73 7.47 3.26 0.68
N TRP A 74 7.35 3.09 -0.63
CA TRP A 74 6.04 3.07 -1.30
C TRP A 74 5.25 1.82 -0.92
N ALA A 75 5.93 0.67 -0.85
CA ALA A 75 5.35 -0.64 -0.59
C ALA A 75 4.86 -0.76 0.86
N ASP A 76 5.69 -0.33 1.82
CA ASP A 76 5.39 -0.31 3.26
C ASP A 76 4.10 0.49 3.54
N ARG A 77 3.94 1.65 2.92
CA ARG A 77 2.74 2.50 3.06
C ARG A 77 1.46 1.86 2.51
N ARG A 78 1.58 0.79 1.74
CA ARG A 78 0.48 0.11 1.05
C ARG A 78 0.27 -1.33 1.52
N GLY A 79 1.07 -1.83 2.46
CA GLY A 79 1.00 -3.23 2.90
C GLY A 79 1.31 -4.22 1.78
N VAL A 80 2.22 -3.82 0.88
CA VAL A 80 2.75 -4.66 -0.20
C VAL A 80 4.26 -4.73 -0.06
N SER A 81 4.89 -5.67 -0.76
CA SER A 81 6.34 -5.83 -0.79
C SER A 81 6.83 -5.85 -2.23
N VAL A 82 7.95 -5.17 -2.52
CA VAL A 82 8.65 -5.36 -3.81
C VAL A 82 9.54 -6.61 -3.81
N ARG A 83 9.52 -7.39 -2.72
CA ARG A 83 10.08 -8.73 -2.62
C ARG A 83 8.97 -9.76 -2.83
N PRO A 84 9.23 -10.91 -3.47
CA PRO A 84 10.51 -11.44 -3.96
C PRO A 84 11.03 -10.96 -5.34
N PRO A 85 10.39 -10.05 -6.11
CA PRO A 85 10.98 -9.57 -7.36
C PRO A 85 12.37 -8.93 -7.20
N PHE A 86 12.54 -8.09 -6.18
CA PHE A 86 13.84 -7.68 -5.67
C PHE A 86 14.33 -8.70 -4.64
N ARG A 87 15.62 -9.02 -4.67
CA ARG A 87 16.21 -10.00 -3.74
C ARG A 87 17.55 -9.54 -3.22
N GLU A 88 17.77 -9.72 -1.94
CA GLU A 88 19.10 -9.55 -1.35
C GLU A 88 19.85 -10.88 -1.39
N ARG A 89 21.13 -10.84 -1.74
CA ARG A 89 22.02 -12.00 -1.76
C ARG A 89 23.37 -11.66 -1.18
N GLU A 90 23.86 -12.51 -0.30
CA GLU A 90 25.25 -12.48 0.14
C GLU A 90 26.13 -13.22 -0.87
N THR A 91 27.23 -12.58 -1.28
CA THR A 91 28.27 -13.20 -2.10
C THR A 91 29.61 -13.10 -1.41
N THR A 92 30.26 -14.24 -1.18
CA THR A 92 31.61 -14.29 -0.61
C THR A 92 32.65 -14.44 -1.72
N SER A 93 33.60 -13.50 -1.76
CA SER A 93 34.75 -13.55 -2.66
C SER A 93 35.66 -14.72 -2.27
N GLN A 94 35.88 -15.66 -3.18
CA GLN A 94 36.81 -16.79 -2.93
C GLN A 94 38.28 -16.35 -2.89
N ILE A 95 38.60 -15.16 -3.41
CA ILE A 95 39.97 -14.62 -3.45
C ILE A 95 40.28 -13.84 -2.17
N THR A 96 39.37 -12.94 -1.77
CA THR A 96 39.59 -12.05 -0.61
C THR A 96 38.96 -12.58 0.68
N GLY A 97 38.05 -13.55 0.61
CA GLY A 97 37.26 -14.04 1.73
C GLY A 97 36.16 -13.08 2.18
N GLU A 98 36.03 -11.91 1.55
CA GLU A 98 35.06 -10.89 1.93
C GLU A 98 33.66 -11.25 1.46
N THR A 99 32.70 -11.23 2.39
CA THR A 99 31.27 -11.33 2.10
C THR A 99 30.70 -9.94 1.82
N ARG A 100 29.91 -9.81 0.75
CA ARG A 100 29.24 -8.57 0.36
C ARG A 100 27.78 -8.84 0.04
N GLU A 101 26.90 -8.00 0.55
CA GLU A 101 25.48 -8.00 0.24
C GLU A 101 25.22 -7.37 -1.12
N ARG A 102 24.28 -7.96 -1.86
CA ARG A 102 23.93 -7.57 -3.23
C ARG A 102 22.43 -7.47 -3.37
N LEU A 103 21.96 -6.41 -4.00
CA LEU A 103 20.59 -6.30 -4.47
C LEU A 103 20.50 -6.90 -5.87
N VAL A 104 19.61 -7.86 -6.06
CA VAL A 104 19.25 -8.46 -7.34
C VAL A 104 17.97 -7.79 -7.80
N THR A 105 18.02 -7.07 -8.91
CA THR A 105 16.87 -6.39 -9.51
C THR A 105 15.90 -7.39 -10.18
N PRO A 106 14.66 -7.03 -10.52
CA PRO A 106 13.87 -7.81 -11.48
C PRO A 106 14.35 -7.59 -12.92
N LEU A 107 13.85 -8.41 -13.86
CA LEU A 107 14.14 -8.22 -15.29
C LEU A 107 13.52 -6.92 -15.83
N LEU A 108 12.29 -6.66 -15.39
CA LEU A 108 11.49 -5.48 -15.70
C LEU A 108 10.88 -4.94 -14.40
N CYS A 109 10.84 -3.62 -14.26
CA CYS A 109 10.12 -2.95 -13.18
C CYS A 109 9.46 -1.68 -13.72
N LEU A 110 8.23 -1.43 -13.31
CA LEU A 110 7.47 -0.24 -13.65
C LEU A 110 7.28 0.63 -12.41
N GLU A 111 7.45 1.93 -12.59
CA GLU A 111 6.98 2.95 -11.67
C GLU A 111 5.87 3.72 -12.39
N ILE A 112 4.77 3.98 -11.70
CA ILE A 112 3.63 4.74 -12.24
C ILE A 112 3.46 5.97 -11.38
N TYR A 113 3.47 7.12 -12.04
CA TYR A 113 3.27 8.43 -11.44
C TYR A 113 1.96 9.03 -11.92
N GLU A 114 1.30 9.74 -11.02
CA GLU A 114 0.15 10.58 -11.30
C GLU A 114 0.41 11.96 -10.69
N ASP A 115 0.50 13.01 -11.50
CA ASP A 115 0.82 14.38 -11.05
C ASP A 115 2.07 14.43 -10.12
N ASP A 116 3.15 13.74 -10.51
CA ASP A 116 4.41 13.54 -9.76
C ASP A 116 4.33 12.62 -8.52
N ASP A 117 3.16 12.13 -8.12
CA ASP A 117 3.01 11.19 -7.02
C ASP A 117 3.22 9.75 -7.47
N LEU A 118 4.13 9.02 -6.80
CA LEU A 118 4.34 7.59 -7.04
C LEU A 118 3.11 6.80 -6.56
N VAL A 119 2.29 6.36 -7.51
CA VAL A 119 1.06 5.62 -7.23
C VAL A 119 1.23 4.12 -7.34
N GLY A 120 2.17 3.63 -8.15
CA GLY A 120 2.38 2.19 -8.38
C GLY A 120 3.83 1.78 -8.61
N VAL A 121 4.23 0.65 -8.04
CA VAL A 121 5.47 -0.08 -8.40
C VAL A 121 5.11 -1.52 -8.75
N PHE A 122 5.59 -2.00 -9.90
CA PHE A 122 5.36 -3.37 -10.36
C PHE A 122 6.65 -4.01 -10.84
N PRO A 123 6.88 -5.31 -10.59
CA PRO A 123 6.01 -6.19 -9.82
C PRO A 123 6.12 -5.95 -8.30
N HIS A 124 5.05 -6.27 -7.58
CA HIS A 124 5.04 -6.32 -6.11
C HIS A 124 4.15 -7.49 -5.65
N THR A 125 4.24 -7.84 -4.38
CA THR A 125 3.46 -8.88 -3.73
C THR A 125 2.60 -8.27 -2.65
N ASP A 126 1.31 -8.57 -2.65
CA ASP A 126 0.42 -8.21 -1.55
C ASP A 126 0.75 -9.08 -0.33
N GLU A 127 1.04 -8.46 0.81
CA GLU A 127 1.51 -9.20 2.00
C GLU A 127 0.40 -10.01 2.67
N ARG A 128 -0.87 -9.68 2.40
CA ARG A 128 -2.03 -10.34 3.01
C ARG A 128 -2.46 -11.56 2.20
N THR A 129 -2.40 -11.46 0.87
CA THR A 129 -2.84 -12.52 -0.04
C THR A 129 -1.69 -13.36 -0.56
N GLU A 130 -0.45 -12.90 -0.41
CA GLU A 130 0.77 -13.47 -1.01
C GLU A 130 0.73 -13.50 -2.56
N GLU A 131 -0.21 -12.78 -3.17
CA GLU A 131 -0.36 -12.69 -4.62
C GLU A 131 0.64 -11.68 -5.19
N THR A 132 1.30 -12.04 -6.30
CA THR A 132 2.23 -11.16 -7.00
C THR A 132 1.55 -10.50 -8.18
N TYR A 133 1.42 -9.19 -8.13
CA TYR A 133 0.98 -8.37 -9.25
C TYR A 133 2.17 -8.10 -10.19
N THR A 134 2.01 -8.49 -11.44
CA THR A 134 3.08 -8.51 -12.45
C THR A 134 3.11 -7.24 -13.30
N THR A 135 4.21 -7.03 -14.04
CA THR A 135 4.30 -5.94 -15.02
C THR A 135 3.33 -6.14 -16.18
N ASP A 136 3.11 -7.37 -16.62
CA ASP A 136 2.14 -7.71 -17.67
C ASP A 136 0.71 -7.29 -17.28
N GLU A 137 0.29 -7.56 -16.04
CA GLU A 137 -1.04 -7.17 -15.55
C GLU A 137 -1.18 -5.65 -15.42
N ALA A 138 -0.13 -4.97 -14.96
CA ALA A 138 -0.09 -3.52 -14.90
C ALA A 138 -0.21 -2.90 -16.31
N ILE A 139 0.56 -3.40 -17.28
CA ILE A 139 0.51 -2.95 -18.68
C ILE A 139 -0.88 -3.22 -19.28
N ALA A 140 -1.45 -4.41 -19.04
CA ALA A 140 -2.79 -4.74 -19.51
C ALA A 140 -3.84 -3.76 -18.98
N THR A 141 -3.69 -3.31 -17.74
CA THR A 141 -4.57 -2.30 -17.12
C THR A 141 -4.35 -0.92 -17.71
N LEU A 142 -3.10 -0.49 -17.87
CA LEU A 142 -2.74 0.81 -18.47
C LEU A 142 -3.30 0.97 -19.88
N ARG A 143 -3.30 -0.09 -20.69
CA ARG A 143 -3.92 -0.09 -22.04
C ARG A 143 -5.40 0.28 -22.05
N THR A 144 -6.10 0.13 -20.93
CA THR A 144 -7.51 0.50 -20.81
C THR A 144 -7.70 1.96 -20.38
N GLY A 145 -6.62 2.69 -20.11
CA GLY A 145 -6.60 4.02 -19.51
C GLY A 145 -6.79 4.02 -17.98
N ALA A 146 -6.98 2.85 -17.37
CA ALA A 146 -7.11 2.69 -15.93
C ALA A 146 -5.74 2.68 -15.23
N VAL A 147 -5.73 3.04 -13.96
CA VAL A 147 -4.54 2.91 -13.09
C VAL A 147 -4.55 1.52 -12.47
N PRO A 148 -3.44 0.76 -12.54
CA PRO A 148 -3.30 -0.49 -11.82
C PRO A 148 -3.35 -0.28 -10.29
N THR A 149 -4.12 -1.10 -9.58
CA THR A 149 -4.08 -1.21 -8.11
C THR A 149 -2.79 -1.84 -7.63
N PRO A 150 -2.27 -1.46 -6.45
CA PRO A 150 -2.98 -1.06 -5.23
C PRO A 150 -3.01 0.46 -5.06
N LEU A 151 -4.20 1.02 -4.84
CA LEU A 151 -4.40 2.48 -4.77
C LEU A 151 -5.10 2.97 -3.50
N GLU A 152 -5.29 2.14 -2.49
CA GLU A 152 -5.81 2.64 -1.22
C GLU A 152 -4.63 2.77 -0.24
N PRO A 153 -4.14 3.99 0.07
CA PRO A 153 -3.29 4.18 1.22
C PRO A 153 -4.07 3.70 2.45
N VAL A 154 -3.46 2.87 3.29
CA VAL A 154 -3.81 2.91 4.71
C VAL A 154 -3.42 4.31 5.15
N ASP A 155 -4.42 5.14 5.47
CA ASP A 155 -4.26 6.56 5.78
C ASP A 155 -2.93 6.83 6.48
N ALA A 156 -2.11 7.70 5.87
CA ALA A 156 -0.87 8.22 6.45
C ALA A 156 -1.19 9.18 7.62
N GLY A 157 -1.90 8.66 8.62
CA GLY A 157 -2.48 9.38 9.74
C GLY A 157 -2.27 8.62 11.04
N ALA A 158 -1.00 8.43 11.43
CA ALA A 158 -0.50 8.52 12.80
C ALA A 158 0.86 7.83 12.90
N ALA A 159 1.93 8.58 12.63
CA ALA A 159 3.17 8.30 13.34
C ALA A 159 2.91 8.67 14.81
N THR A 160 2.68 7.67 15.65
CA THR A 160 2.88 7.79 17.09
C THR A 160 3.95 6.80 17.49
N ASP A 161 5.10 7.35 17.83
CA ASP A 161 6.15 6.68 18.59
C ASP A 161 5.55 5.97 19.80
N ALA A 162 5.87 4.69 20.00
CA ALA A 162 6.23 4.14 21.31
C ALA A 162 6.69 2.68 21.21
N ASP A 163 7.85 2.45 21.83
CA ASP A 163 8.41 1.19 22.29
C ASP A 163 7.39 0.14 22.81
N GLY A 164 7.70 -1.13 22.49
CA GLY A 164 7.71 -2.19 23.50
C GLY A 164 6.62 -3.26 23.46
N ALA A 165 6.93 -4.39 22.81
CA ALA A 165 6.63 -5.79 23.18
C ALA A 165 5.16 -6.25 23.39
N PRO A 166 4.86 -7.56 23.23
CA PRO A 166 3.55 -8.05 22.80
C PRO A 166 2.64 -8.54 23.94
N ASP A 167 1.40 -8.83 23.54
CA ASP A 167 0.36 -9.60 24.23
C ASP A 167 -0.79 -8.75 24.81
N GLY A 168 -1.97 -8.90 24.21
CA GLY A 168 -3.19 -8.22 24.61
C GLY A 168 -4.22 -8.26 23.49
N THR A 169 -5.18 -9.16 23.62
CA THR A 169 -6.43 -9.28 22.85
C THR A 169 -6.83 -8.01 22.09
N ILE A 170 -6.96 -8.14 20.77
CA ILE A 170 -7.57 -7.14 19.88
C ILE A 170 -8.90 -6.72 20.51
N SER A 171 -8.91 -5.57 21.15
CA SER A 171 -10.12 -4.91 21.61
C SER A 171 -10.52 -4.01 20.46
N ASP A 172 -11.58 -4.36 19.74
CA ASP A 172 -12.02 -3.52 18.63
C ASP A 172 -12.33 -2.10 19.14
N PRO A 173 -12.03 -1.07 18.34
CA PRO A 173 -12.30 0.30 18.72
C PRO A 173 -13.80 0.57 18.83
N CYS A 174 -14.17 1.56 19.66
CA CYS A 174 -15.56 1.97 19.86
C CYS A 174 -16.23 2.26 18.52
N PRO A 175 -17.41 1.67 18.23
CA PRO A 175 -18.07 1.83 16.93
C PRO A 175 -18.52 3.26 16.63
N ASP A 176 -18.67 4.12 17.64
CA ASP A 176 -19.16 5.48 17.47
C ASP A 176 -18.03 6.51 17.30
N CYS A 177 -16.88 6.33 17.94
CA CYS A 177 -15.82 7.34 17.95
C CYS A 177 -14.40 6.80 17.74
N GLY A 178 -14.24 5.48 17.60
CA GLY A 178 -12.93 4.84 17.45
C GLY A 178 -12.09 4.77 18.73
N GLY A 179 -12.62 5.24 19.87
CA GLY A 179 -11.92 5.25 21.15
C GLY A 179 -11.82 3.86 21.81
N GLU A 180 -11.05 3.75 22.88
CA GLU A 180 -10.84 2.46 23.56
C GLU A 180 -12.12 2.01 24.30
N LEU A 181 -12.45 0.72 24.17
CA LEU A 181 -13.55 0.09 24.88
C LEU A 181 -13.04 -0.61 26.15
N ILE A 182 -13.67 -0.28 27.28
CA ILE A 182 -13.40 -0.92 28.56
C ILE A 182 -14.36 -2.10 28.72
N ASP A 183 -13.86 -3.33 28.79
CA ASP A 183 -14.65 -4.53 29.06
C ASP A 183 -14.92 -4.71 30.57
N GLY A 184 -16.19 -4.67 30.95
CA GLY A 184 -16.69 -5.11 32.24
C GLY A 184 -17.63 -6.30 32.10
N GLN A 185 -17.10 -7.53 32.14
CA GLN A 185 -17.89 -8.77 32.17
C GLN A 185 -18.83 -8.92 30.95
N GLY A 186 -18.35 -8.62 29.74
CA GLY A 186 -19.15 -8.71 28.50
C GLY A 186 -20.04 -7.50 28.25
N LEU A 187 -19.82 -6.42 28.99
CA LEU A 187 -20.37 -5.09 28.75
C LEU A 187 -19.22 -4.14 28.46
N PHE A 188 -19.22 -3.56 27.27
CA PHE A 188 -18.20 -2.64 26.80
C PHE A 188 -18.68 -1.21 27.01
N ALA A 189 -17.83 -0.35 27.57
CA ALA A 189 -18.11 1.06 27.71
C ALA A 189 -16.96 1.89 27.13
N CYS A 190 -17.29 2.92 26.36
CA CYS A 190 -16.32 3.90 25.88
C CYS A 190 -16.23 5.06 26.86
N GLY A 191 -15.01 5.35 27.34
CA GLY A 191 -14.75 6.49 28.22
C GLY A 191 -14.87 7.85 27.53
N ASP A 192 -14.68 7.90 26.21
CA ASP A 192 -14.60 9.15 25.45
C ASP A 192 -15.97 9.71 25.06
N CYS A 193 -16.87 8.85 24.56
CA CYS A 193 -18.20 9.25 24.08
C CYS A 193 -19.35 8.76 24.96
N GLY A 194 -19.06 7.93 25.97
CA GLY A 194 -20.07 7.35 26.86
C GLY A 194 -20.89 6.23 26.24
N TRP A 195 -20.46 5.67 25.09
CA TRP A 195 -21.10 4.53 24.45
C TRP A 195 -21.07 3.30 25.37
N VAL A 196 -22.16 2.51 25.38
CA VAL A 196 -22.24 1.25 26.13
C VAL A 196 -22.92 0.18 25.28
N GLY A 197 -22.32 -1.00 25.17
CA GLY A 197 -22.85 -2.10 24.36
C GLY A 197 -22.27 -3.46 24.70
N GLN A 198 -22.73 -4.49 24.01
CA GLN A 198 -22.28 -5.87 24.18
C GLN A 198 -21.78 -6.42 22.85
N VAL A 199 -20.89 -7.41 22.90
CA VAL A 199 -20.48 -8.18 21.72
C VAL A 199 -21.47 -9.33 21.52
N THR A 200 -21.97 -9.51 20.30
CA THR A 200 -22.79 -10.68 19.93
C THR A 200 -21.90 -11.90 19.71
N ASP A 201 -22.49 -13.10 19.67
CA ASP A 201 -21.78 -14.34 19.30
C ASP A 201 -21.09 -14.27 17.93
N SER A 202 -21.51 -13.33 17.07
CA SER A 202 -20.93 -13.05 15.76
C SER A 202 -19.80 -12.00 15.79
N GLY A 203 -19.32 -11.60 16.97
CA GLY A 203 -18.24 -10.62 17.14
C GLY A 203 -18.63 -9.17 16.86
N ARG A 204 -19.93 -8.82 16.84
CA ARG A 204 -20.39 -7.46 16.52
C ARG A 204 -20.82 -6.71 17.78
N TYR A 205 -20.34 -5.47 17.93
CA TYR A 205 -20.77 -4.57 19.00
C TYR A 205 -22.18 -4.02 18.73
N VAL A 206 -23.07 -4.18 19.70
CA VAL A 206 -24.45 -3.69 19.65
C VAL A 206 -24.70 -2.82 20.86
N ALA A 207 -25.07 -1.55 20.63
CA ALA A 207 -25.40 -0.59 21.67
C ALA A 207 -26.57 -1.10 22.53
N GLN A 208 -26.44 -1.01 23.85
CA GLN A 208 -27.57 -1.28 24.72
C GLN A 208 -28.53 -0.09 24.66
N VAL A 209 -29.66 -0.29 23.98
CA VAL A 209 -30.81 0.60 24.15
C VAL A 209 -31.31 0.37 25.57
N THR A 210 -30.91 1.22 26.50
CA THR A 210 -31.53 1.27 27.82
C THR A 210 -32.99 1.67 27.58
N ALA A 211 -33.87 0.67 27.65
CA ALA A 211 -35.30 0.88 27.73
C ALA A 211 -35.57 1.68 29.00
N SER A 212 -35.53 2.99 28.87
CA SER A 212 -35.94 3.91 29.92
C SER A 212 -37.41 3.63 30.19
N LYS A 213 -37.68 2.91 31.28
CA LYS A 213 -39.00 2.77 31.86
C LYS A 213 -39.50 4.16 32.24
N THR A 214 -40.22 4.80 31.33
CA THR A 214 -41.15 5.89 31.67
C THR A 214 -42.25 5.26 32.52
N THR A 215 -42.05 5.25 33.83
CA THR A 215 -43.12 5.03 34.80
C THR A 215 -43.65 6.40 35.19
N ALA A 216 -44.95 6.53 35.06
CA ALA A 216 -45.74 7.74 35.19
C ALA A 216 -45.67 8.41 36.56
N GLU A 217 -45.95 9.71 36.61
CA GLU A 217 -46.85 10.28 37.62
C GLU A 217 -47.47 11.58 37.09
N GLY A 218 -48.80 11.59 37.02
CA GLY A 218 -49.59 12.73 36.57
C GLY A 218 -49.79 13.76 37.67
N GLN A 219 -49.98 15.00 37.25
CA GLN A 219 -50.73 15.99 38.03
C GLN A 219 -51.31 17.06 37.10
N THR A 220 -52.61 16.94 36.90
CA THR A 220 -53.52 18.00 36.46
C THR A 220 -53.46 19.20 37.41
N PRO A 221 -53.56 20.43 36.91
CA PRO A 221 -54.23 21.48 37.66
C PRO A 221 -55.56 21.89 36.99
N PRO A 222 -56.56 22.30 37.79
CA PRO A 222 -57.93 22.49 37.34
C PRO A 222 -58.12 23.81 36.60
N GLN A 223 -59.09 23.79 35.69
CA GLN A 223 -59.72 25.00 35.14
C GLN A 223 -60.72 25.57 36.15
N SER A 224 -60.65 26.88 36.38
CA SER A 224 -61.80 27.81 36.54
C SER A 224 -61.30 29.24 36.45
#